data_AF-A0A7Z2PWG3-F1
#
_entry.id   AF-A0A7Z2PWG3-F1
#
_cell.length_a   1.000
_cell.length_b   1.000
_cell.length_c   1.000
_cell.angle_alpha   90.00
_cell.angle_beta   90.00
_cell.angle_gamma   90.00
#
_symmetry.space_group_name_H-M   'P 1'
#
loop_
_entity.id
_entity.type
_entity.pdbx_description
1 polymer ?
#
loop_
_entity_poly.entity_id
_entity_poly.type
_entity_poly.pdbx_seq_one_letter_code
_entity_poly.pdbx_strand_id
1 'polypeptide(L)'
;MSNDHQNNANRTLPQQIDSVNESMKSVPAGLHAIATAYTDYSATSFEDIRLFVEKLSGVKSVDKAIELQSEFAKSSFETFMAESQKIGALYRDLAMQSYKPFSGLLAKMTPTNR
;
A
#
# COMPACT_ATOMS: atom_id res chain seq x y z
N MET A 1 -44.02 -8.71 19.37
CA MET A 1 -43.27 -8.04 18.29
C MET A 1 -41.92 -7.67 18.86
N SER A 2 -40.85 -8.34 18.40
CA SER A 2 -39.47 -8.13 18.87
C SER A 2 -38.98 -6.74 18.46
N ASN A 3 -38.46 -6.00 19.44
CA ASN A 3 -37.76 -4.74 19.21
C ASN A 3 -36.29 -5.02 18.88
N ASP A 4 -36.03 -5.56 17.68
CA ASP A 4 -34.68 -5.84 17.18
C ASP A 4 -34.01 -4.63 16.48
N HIS A 5 -34.48 -3.40 16.74
CA HIS A 5 -34.06 -2.22 15.96
C HIS A 5 -33.26 -1.15 16.72
N GLN A 6 -32.73 -1.43 17.93
CA GLN A 6 -32.09 -0.38 18.74
C GLN A 6 -30.66 -0.72 19.25
N ASN A 7 -29.82 -1.36 18.44
CA ASN A 7 -28.42 -1.63 18.83
C ASN A 7 -27.36 -1.15 17.82
N ASN A 8 -27.44 0.12 17.40
CA ASN A 8 -26.38 0.74 16.57
C ASN A 8 -25.87 2.09 17.13
N ALA A 9 -26.35 2.56 18.29
CA ALA A 9 -26.01 3.91 18.78
C ALA A 9 -24.95 3.95 19.91
N ASN A 10 -24.64 2.84 20.58
CA ASN A 10 -23.73 2.85 21.73
C ASN A 10 -22.65 1.77 21.63
N ARG A 11 -21.55 2.07 20.95
CA ARG A 11 -20.28 1.41 21.27
C ARG A 11 -19.84 1.83 22.67
N THR A 12 -19.55 0.86 23.52
CA THR A 12 -19.12 1.07 24.91
C THR A 12 -17.70 1.67 24.93
N LEU A 13 -17.34 2.41 26.00
CA LEU A 13 -15.99 2.96 26.21
C LEU A 13 -14.85 1.96 25.89
N PRO A 14 -14.95 0.67 26.30
CA PRO A 14 -13.99 -0.36 25.93
C PRO A 14 -13.77 -0.52 24.42
N GLN A 15 -14.84 -0.59 23.62
CA GLN A 15 -14.73 -0.73 22.16
C GLN A 15 -14.07 0.48 21.47
N GLN A 16 -14.21 1.68 22.06
CA GLN A 16 -13.54 2.89 21.58
C GLN A 16 -12.04 2.85 21.88
N ILE A 17 -11.66 2.41 23.08
CA ILE A 17 -10.26 2.21 23.47
C ILE A 17 -9.60 1.12 22.62
N ASP A 18 -10.31 0.01 22.37
CA ASP A 18 -9.82 -1.06 21.49
C ASP A 18 -9.59 -0.57 20.06
N SER A 19 -10.51 0.24 19.52
CA SER A 19 -10.37 0.82 18.18
C SER A 19 -9.18 1.78 18.08
N VAL A 20 -8.93 2.58 19.12
CA VAL A 20 -7.75 3.47 19.20
C VAL A 20 -6.46 2.66 19.31
N ASN A 21 -6.44 1.62 20.14
CA ASN A 21 -5.28 0.75 20.33
C ASN A 21 -4.90 0.00 19.04
N GLU A 22 -5.89 -0.49 18.30
CA GLU A 22 -5.65 -1.14 17.00
C GLU A 22 -5.14 -0.15 15.95
N SER A 23 -5.69 1.07 15.88
CA SER A 23 -5.16 2.13 15.01
C SER A 23 -3.73 2.56 15.39
N MET A 24 -3.39 2.58 16.68
CA MET A 24 -2.04 2.90 17.16
C MET A 24 -1.00 1.86 16.71
N LYS A 25 -1.38 0.59 16.56
CA LYS A 25 -0.50 -0.47 16.04
C LYS A 25 -0.48 -0.50 14.51
N SER A 26 -1.58 -0.14 13.86
CA SER A 26 -1.74 -0.31 12.42
C SER A 26 -0.97 0.75 11.60
N VAL A 27 -0.83 1.98 12.10
CA VAL A 27 -0.08 3.04 11.43
C VAL A 27 1.43 2.73 11.32
N PRO A 28 2.14 2.38 12.42
CA PRO A 28 3.54 1.94 12.33
C PRO A 28 3.74 0.73 11.43
N ALA A 29 2.82 -0.24 11.45
CA ALA A 29 2.88 -1.41 10.58
C ALA A 29 2.71 -1.05 9.10
N GLY A 30 1.80 -0.12 8.77
CA GLY A 30 1.63 0.39 7.42
C GLY A 30 2.86 1.15 6.90
N LEU A 31 3.48 1.96 7.76
CA LEU A 31 4.75 2.62 7.42
C LEU A 31 5.88 1.61 7.17
N HIS A 32 5.97 0.56 8.00
CA HIS A 32 6.93 -0.51 7.78
C HIS A 32 6.69 -1.23 6.45
N ALA A 33 5.43 -1.55 6.13
CA ALA A 33 5.08 -2.18 4.86
C ALA A 33 5.47 -1.31 3.64
N ILE A 34 5.29 0.01 3.72
CA ILE A 34 5.75 0.96 2.69
C ILE A 34 7.27 0.91 2.56
N ALA A 35 8.01 0.97 3.68
CA ALA A 35 9.46 0.89 3.68
C ALA A 35 9.98 -0.43 3.09
N THR A 36 9.33 -1.56 3.41
CA THR A 36 9.63 -2.87 2.80
C THR A 36 9.39 -2.82 1.29
N ALA A 37 8.26 -2.30 0.82
CA ALA A 37 7.96 -2.23 -0.61
C ALA A 37 9.02 -1.43 -1.41
N TYR A 38 9.49 -0.30 -0.88
CA TYR A 38 10.59 0.45 -1.49
C TYR A 38 11.92 -0.31 -1.48
N THR A 39 12.19 -1.05 -0.39
CA THR A 39 13.40 -1.87 -0.27
C THR A 39 13.40 -3.00 -1.29
N ASP A 40 12.28 -3.72 -1.40
CA ASP A 40 12.09 -4.80 -2.38
C ASP A 40 12.25 -4.27 -3.81
N TYR A 41 11.57 -3.17 -4.16
CA TYR A 41 11.68 -2.56 -5.48
C TYR A 41 13.13 -2.15 -5.81
N SER A 42 13.86 -1.61 -4.83
CA SER A 42 15.26 -1.23 -5.01
C SER A 42 16.14 -2.45 -5.26
N ALA A 43 15.95 -3.53 -4.49
CA ALA A 43 16.68 -4.79 -4.69
C ALA A 43 16.45 -5.37 -6.09
N THR A 44 15.18 -5.48 -6.51
CA THR A 44 14.83 -5.92 -7.87
C THR A 44 15.47 -5.05 -8.94
N SER A 45 15.39 -3.72 -8.80
CA SER A 45 15.98 -2.78 -9.77
C SER A 45 17.49 -2.94 -9.91
N PHE A 46 18.20 -3.19 -8.79
CA PHE A 46 19.64 -3.45 -8.83
C PHE A 46 19.97 -4.77 -9.52
N GLU A 47 19.20 -5.82 -9.28
CA GLU A 47 19.37 -7.12 -9.95
C GLU A 47 19.13 -6.99 -11.46
N ASP A 48 18.08 -6.28 -11.88
CA ASP A 48 17.77 -6.04 -13.29
C ASP A 48 18.89 -5.26 -13.99
N ILE A 49 19.41 -4.20 -13.37
CA ILE A 49 20.54 -3.42 -13.91
C ILE A 49 21.79 -4.30 -14.02
N ARG A 50 22.09 -5.11 -12.99
CA ARG A 50 23.23 -6.02 -13.01
C ARG A 50 23.12 -7.00 -14.18
N LEU A 51 21.96 -7.64 -14.36
CA LEU A 51 21.70 -8.57 -15.46
C LEU A 51 21.80 -7.87 -16.81
N PHE A 52 21.30 -6.64 -16.93
CA PHE A 52 21.43 -5.85 -18.14
C PHE A 52 22.90 -5.57 -18.48
N VAL A 53 23.70 -5.11 -17.53
CA VAL A 53 25.14 -4.85 -17.73
C VAL A 53 25.89 -6.12 -18.09
N GLU A 54 25.60 -7.24 -17.42
CA GLU A 54 26.20 -8.54 -17.72
C GLU A 54 25.92 -8.95 -19.17
N LYS A 55 24.65 -8.91 -19.59
CA LYS A 55 24.25 -9.22 -20.97
C LYS A 55 24.87 -8.24 -21.98
N LEU A 56 24.86 -6.95 -21.66
CA LEU A 56 25.39 -5.89 -22.54
C LEU A 56 26.90 -6.05 -22.74
N SER A 57 27.64 -6.50 -21.73
CA SER A 57 29.08 -6.77 -21.87
C SER A 57 29.39 -7.90 -22.87
N GLY A 58 28.43 -8.79 -23.14
CA GLY A 58 28.58 -9.94 -24.03
C GLY A 58 28.11 -9.72 -25.48
N VAL A 59 27.41 -8.61 -25.79
CA VAL A 59 26.89 -8.39 -27.15
C VAL A 59 27.99 -7.90 -28.10
N LYS A 60 27.94 -8.34 -29.37
CA LYS A 60 28.98 -8.07 -30.39
C LYS A 60 28.52 -7.13 -31.50
N SER A 61 27.29 -6.65 -31.46
CA SER A 61 26.73 -5.74 -32.45
C SER A 61 25.78 -4.73 -31.82
N VAL A 62 25.65 -3.57 -32.48
CA VAL A 62 24.76 -2.49 -32.06
C VAL A 62 23.29 -2.94 -32.10
N ASP A 63 22.87 -3.68 -33.11
CA ASP A 63 21.49 -4.18 -33.21
C ASP A 63 21.09 -5.02 -31.99
N LYS A 64 22.00 -5.87 -31.50
CA LYS A 64 21.77 -6.67 -30.28
C LYS A 64 21.80 -5.85 -29.01
N ALA A 65 22.61 -4.79 -28.95
CA ALA A 65 22.56 -3.85 -27.83
C ALA A 65 21.21 -3.10 -27.78
N ILE A 66 20.68 -2.69 -28.93
CA ILE A 66 19.38 -2.01 -29.04
C ILE A 66 18.23 -2.94 -28.63
N GLU A 67 18.26 -4.19 -29.08
CA GLU A 67 17.29 -5.22 -28.67
C GLU A 67 17.29 -5.40 -27.14
N LEU A 68 18.48 -5.60 -26.56
CA LEU A 68 18.64 -5.77 -25.11
C LEU A 68 18.21 -4.53 -24.32
N GLN A 69 18.54 -3.33 -24.77
CA GLN A 69 18.10 -2.08 -24.12
C GLN A 69 16.57 -1.92 -24.19
N SER A 70 15.96 -2.31 -25.30
CA SER A 70 14.50 -2.26 -25.47
C SER A 70 13.78 -3.24 -24.54
N GLU A 71 14.32 -4.46 -24.40
CA GLU A 71 13.84 -5.45 -23.44
C GLU A 71 13.96 -4.94 -22.00
N PHE A 72 15.13 -4.42 -21.63
CA PHE A 72 15.36 -3.84 -20.30
C PHE A 72 14.41 -2.68 -20.00
N ALA A 73 14.21 -1.77 -20.96
CA ALA A 73 13.30 -0.64 -20.81
C ALA A 73 11.85 -1.10 -20.61
N LYS A 74 11.39 -2.08 -21.40
CA LYS A 74 10.05 -2.66 -21.26
C LYS A 74 9.88 -3.31 -19.88
N SER A 75 10.80 -4.17 -19.48
CA SER A 75 10.75 -4.85 -18.18
C SER A 75 10.81 -3.86 -17.02
N SER A 76 11.68 -2.85 -17.08
CA SER A 76 11.77 -1.79 -16.07
C SER A 76 10.45 -1.02 -15.92
N PHE A 77 9.77 -0.74 -17.04
CA PHE A 77 8.48 -0.07 -17.04
C PHE A 77 7.38 -0.94 -16.42
N GLU A 78 7.33 -2.22 -16.76
CA GLU A 78 6.37 -3.18 -16.19
C GLU A 78 6.56 -3.32 -14.67
N THR A 79 7.81 -3.49 -14.22
CA THR A 79 8.16 -3.55 -12.79
C THR A 79 7.79 -2.25 -12.07
N PHE A 80 8.13 -1.10 -12.63
CA PHE A 80 7.78 0.20 -12.06
C PHE A 80 6.27 0.37 -11.89
N MET A 81 5.48 0.00 -12.90
CA MET A 81 4.03 0.11 -12.86
C MET A 81 3.43 -0.77 -11.75
N ALA A 82 3.89 -2.02 -11.65
CA ALA A 82 3.44 -2.96 -10.63
C ALA A 82 3.78 -2.48 -9.21
N GLU A 83 5.02 -2.06 -8.96
CA GLU A 83 5.45 -1.58 -7.65
C GLU A 83 4.79 -0.25 -7.28
N SER A 84 4.57 0.65 -8.25
CA SER A 84 3.83 1.90 -8.02
C SER A 84 2.38 1.63 -7.59
N GLN A 85 1.70 0.66 -8.21
CA GLN A 85 0.36 0.25 -7.82
C GLN A 85 0.35 -0.33 -6.40
N LYS A 86 1.32 -1.19 -6.05
CA LYS A 86 1.48 -1.77 -4.72
C LYS A 86 1.70 -0.69 -3.65
N ILE A 87 2.66 0.22 -3.87
CA ILE A 87 2.96 1.32 -2.94
C ILE A 87 1.74 2.25 -2.81
N GLY A 88 1.07 2.59 -3.90
CA GLY A 88 -0.15 3.39 -3.89
C GLY A 88 -1.28 2.75 -3.06
N ALA A 89 -1.46 1.44 -3.19
CA ALA A 89 -2.41 0.68 -2.37
C ALA A 89 -2.04 0.73 -0.87
N LEU A 90 -0.76 0.58 -0.53
CA LEU A 90 -0.28 0.67 0.86
C LEU A 90 -0.56 2.06 1.47
N TYR A 91 -0.33 3.13 0.72
CA TYR A 91 -0.66 4.49 1.17
C TYR A 91 -2.17 4.69 1.37
N ARG A 92 -2.99 4.19 0.45
CA ARG A 92 -4.45 4.23 0.58
C ARG A 92 -4.91 3.50 1.83
N ASP A 93 -4.39 2.30 2.06
CA ASP A 93 -4.76 1.47 3.21
C ASP A 93 -4.30 2.12 4.53
N LEU A 94 -3.11 2.73 4.56
CA LEU A 94 -2.63 3.51 5.70
C LEU A 94 -3.55 4.71 6.00
N ALA A 95 -3.96 5.46 4.96
CA ALA A 95 -4.89 6.57 5.11
C ALA A 95 -6.23 6.08 5.69
N MET A 96 -6.81 5.02 5.12
CA MET A 96 -8.07 4.43 5.62
C MET A 96 -7.96 3.99 7.09
N GLN A 97 -6.86 3.36 7.48
CA GLN A 97 -6.62 2.96 8.87
C GLN A 97 -6.51 4.15 9.82
N SER A 98 -5.90 5.25 9.36
CA SER A 98 -5.76 6.48 10.13
C SER A 98 -7.09 7.21 10.35
N TYR A 99 -8.05 7.08 9.42
CA TYR A 99 -9.39 7.67 9.53
C TYR A 99 -10.41 6.82 10.32
N LYS A 100 -10.13 5.53 10.56
CA LYS A 100 -11.03 4.62 11.32
C LYS A 100 -11.50 5.15 12.69
N PRO A 101 -10.65 5.81 13.51
CA PRO A 101 -11.10 6.37 14.79
C PRO A 101 -12.18 7.44 14.63
N PHE A 102 -12.15 8.21 13.54
CA PHE A 102 -13.05 9.34 13.31
C PHE A 102 -14.38 8.94 12.66
N SER A 103 -14.41 7.89 11.85
CA SER A 103 -15.66 7.38 11.26
C SER A 103 -16.64 6.87 12.32
N GLY A 104 -16.14 6.28 13.41
CA GLY A 104 -16.96 5.91 14.57
C GLY A 104 -17.47 7.10 15.39
N LEU A 105 -16.81 8.25 15.31
CA LEU A 105 -17.18 9.48 16.02
C LEU A 105 -18.18 10.32 15.22
N LEU A 106 -18.01 10.43 13.90
CA LEU A 106 -18.93 11.16 13.01
C LEU A 106 -20.31 10.51 12.94
N ALA A 107 -20.39 9.18 12.98
CA ALA A 107 -21.67 8.45 13.10
C ALA A 107 -22.46 8.80 14.38
N LYS A 108 -21.79 9.30 15.43
CA LYS A 108 -22.41 9.79 16.66
C LYS A 108 -22.84 11.26 16.60
N MET A 109 -22.35 12.06 15.64
CA MET A 109 -22.62 13.51 15.56
C MET A 109 -23.72 13.90 14.56
N THR A 110 -24.19 13.00 13.71
CA THR A 110 -25.43 13.24 12.95
C THR A 110 -26.60 13.34 13.94
N PRO A 111 -27.24 14.51 14.14
CA PRO A 111 -28.41 14.62 14.97
C PRO A 111 -29.51 13.81 14.29
N THR A 112 -29.99 12.77 14.96
CA THR A 112 -31.29 12.17 14.61
C THR A 112 -32.34 13.17 15.08
N ASN A 113 -32.62 14.18 14.26
CA ASN A 113 -33.84 14.98 14.43
C ASN A 113 -35.01 14.06 14.06
N ARG A 114 -35.74 13.60 15.08
CA ARG A 114 -37.13 13.16 14.99
C ARG A 114 -38.01 14.23 15.59
#